data_AF-A0A383CSJ2-F1
#
_entry.id   AF-A0A383CSJ2-F1
#
_cell.length_a   1.000
_cell.length_b   1.000
_cell.length_c   1.000
_cell.angle_alpha   90.00
_cell.angle_beta   90.00
_cell.angle_gamma   90.00
#
_symmetry.space_group_name_H-M   'P 1'
#
loop_
_entity.id
_entity.type
_entity.pdbx_description
1 polymer ?
#
loop_
_entity_poly.entity_id
_entity_poly.type
_entity_poly.pdbx_seq_one_letter_code
_entity_poly.pdbx_strand_id
1 'polypeptide(L)' 'MMVFMVVSLAGFRGDISRKPPLEIFADMDRQPKLRPLEPNDFFKNGMSSQALVAGT' A
#
# COMPACT_ATOMS: atom_id res chain seq x y z
N MET A 1 -23.00 21.46 -8.33
CA MET A 1 -22.72 20.04 -8.65
C MET A 1 -21.34 19.61 -8.13
N MET A 2 -20.25 20.33 -8.47
CA MET A 2 -18.89 20.06 -7.94
C MET A 2 -18.78 20.05 -6.41
N VAL A 3 -19.45 20.97 -5.70
CA VAL A 3 -19.42 21.02 -4.22
C VAL A 3 -19.94 19.72 -3.60
N PHE A 4 -21.02 19.15 -4.14
CA PHE A 4 -21.55 17.87 -3.66
C PHE A 4 -20.55 16.73 -3.88
N MET A 5 -19.88 16.70 -5.04
CA MET A 5 -18.85 15.71 -5.32
C MET A 5 -17.66 15.80 -4.36
N VAL A 6 -17.20 17.02 -4.06
CA VAL A 6 -16.10 17.24 -3.11
C VAL A 6 -16.48 16.76 -1.71
N VAL A 7 -17.67 17.11 -1.22
CA VAL A 7 -18.13 16.68 0.11
C VAL A 7 -18.31 15.16 0.18
N SER A 8 -18.83 14.52 -0.87
CA SER A 8 -18.98 13.06 -0.91
C SER A 8 -17.65 12.30 -0.90
N LEU A 9 -16.57 12.87 -1.44
CA LEU A 9 -15.26 12.22 -1.51
C LEU A 9 -14.35 12.55 -0.31
N ALA A 10 -14.30 13.82 0.09
CA ALA A 10 -13.43 14.31 1.15
C ALA A 10 -14.06 14.21 2.56
N GLY A 11 -15.37 14.05 2.64
CA GLY A 11 -16.11 14.05 3.91
C GLY A 11 -16.24 15.46 4.51
N PHE A 12 -16.60 15.51 5.79
CA PHE A 12 -16.70 16.77 6.53
C PHE A 12 -15.44 17.03 7.35
N ARG A 13 -15.12 18.32 7.51
CA ARG A 13 -13.99 18.74 8.33
C ARG A 13 -14.18 18.29 9.77
N GLY A 14 -13.21 17.56 10.31
CA GLY A 14 -13.22 17.06 11.70
C GLY A 14 -13.58 15.59 11.83
N ASP A 15 -14.09 14.96 10.77
CA ASP A 15 -14.37 13.52 10.77
C ASP A 15 -13.07 12.72 10.69
N ILE A 16 -13.00 11.62 11.46
CA ILE A 16 -11.90 10.67 11.41
C ILE A 16 -12.16 9.66 10.29
N SER A 17 -11.27 9.61 9.32
CA SER A 17 -11.30 8.57 8.28
C SER A 17 -10.89 7.21 8.84
N ARG A 18 -11.63 6.16 8.49
CA ARG A 18 -11.22 4.76 8.73
C ARG A 18 -10.31 4.20 7.64
N LYS A 19 -10.16 4.94 6.54
CA LYS A 19 -9.25 4.57 5.45
C LYS A 19 -7.82 4.92 5.84
N PRO A 20 -6.81 4.28 5.22
CA PRO A 20 -5.43 4.71 5.37
C PRO A 20 -5.27 6.21 5.14
N PRO A 21 -4.31 6.86 5.85
CA PRO A 21 -4.01 8.27 5.63
C PRO A 21 -3.70 8.58 4.16
N LEU A 22 -4.03 9.79 3.74
CA LEU A 22 -3.65 10.27 2.41
C LEU A 22 -2.15 10.59 2.39
N GLU A 23 -1.39 9.81 1.64
CA GLU A 23 0.05 10.00 1.47
C GLU A 23 0.33 11.02 0.34
N ILE A 24 0.83 12.21 0.70
CA ILE A 24 1.19 13.26 -0.27
C ILE A 24 2.52 12.95 -0.96
N PHE A 25 3.48 12.37 -0.22
CA PHE A 25 4.80 11.99 -0.72
C PHE A 25 5.11 10.54 -0.35
N ALA A 26 4.82 9.59 -1.24
CA ALA A 26 4.99 8.17 -0.99
C ALA A 26 6.33 7.58 -1.50
N ASP A 27 7.20 8.42 -2.06
CA ASP A 27 8.41 7.99 -2.80
C ASP A 27 9.32 7.06 -1.98
N MET A 28 9.56 7.41 -0.72
CA MET A 28 10.40 6.60 0.18
C MET A 28 9.61 5.65 1.08
N ASP A 29 8.28 5.73 1.08
CA ASP A 29 7.44 4.78 1.82
C ASP A 29 7.30 3.47 1.02
N ARG A 30 6.98 3.60 -0.27
CA ARG A 30 6.87 2.49 -1.23
C ARG A 30 8.12 2.40 -2.12
N GLN A 31 9.18 1.88 -1.52
CA GLN A 31 10.47 1.71 -2.20
C GLN A 31 10.48 0.49 -3.13
N PRO A 32 11.15 0.55 -4.29
CA PRO A 32 11.30 -0.57 -5.22
C PRO A 32 12.36 -1.57 -4.75
N LYS A 33 12.23 -2.08 -3.52
CA LYS A 33 13.11 -3.10 -2.95
C LYS A 33 12.28 -4.23 -2.35
N LEU A 34 12.84 -5.43 -2.36
CA LEU A 34 12.22 -6.57 -1.70
C LEU A 34 12.35 -6.42 -0.17
N ARG A 35 11.22 -6.46 0.53
CA ARG A 35 11.17 -6.54 1.99
C ARG A 35 10.78 -7.97 2.41
N PRO A 36 11.29 -8.48 3.55
CA PRO A 36 10.81 -9.74 4.12
C PRO A 36 9.31 -9.66 4.42
N LEU A 37 8.59 -10.77 4.19
CA LEU A 37 7.15 -10.90 4.45
C LEU A 37 6.25 -9.91 3.67
N GLU A 38 6.76 -9.31 2.59
CA GLU A 38 5.98 -8.49 1.67
C GLU A 38 5.51 -9.35 0.47
N PRO A 39 4.25 -9.20 0.02
CA PRO A 39 3.78 -9.82 -1.21
C PRO A 39 4.66 -9.44 -2.41
N ASN A 40 4.84 -10.39 -3.33
CA ASN A 40 5.63 -10.19 -4.52
C ASN A 40 5.01 -10.86 -5.75
N ASP A 41 4.68 -10.06 -6.76
CA ASP A 41 3.99 -10.55 -7.96
C ASP A 41 4.92 -11.19 -9.00
N PHE A 42 6.23 -11.16 -8.79
CA PHE A 42 7.21 -11.76 -9.70
C PHE A 42 7.34 -13.28 -9.50
N PHE A 43 7.35 -13.74 -8.24
CA PHE A 43 7.44 -15.17 -7.94
C PHE A 43 6.06 -15.84 -7.92
N LYS A 44 5.96 -17.07 -8.44
CA LYS A 44 4.70 -17.83 -8.52
C LYS A 44 4.01 -18.07 -7.16
N ASN A 45 4.78 -18.06 -6.07
CA ASN A 45 4.27 -18.26 -4.72
C ASN A 45 3.88 -16.95 -4.00
N GLY A 46 4.03 -15.79 -4.65
CA GLY A 46 3.64 -14.51 -4.06
C GLY A 46 4.58 -14.00 -2.97
N MET A 47 5.72 -14.66 -2.72
CA MET A 47 6.63 -14.34 -1.60
C MET A 47 7.93 -13.75 -2.10
N SER A 48 8.43 -12.70 -1.46
CA SER A 48 9.80 -12.21 -1.70
C SER A 48 10.86 -13.16 -1.14
N SER A 49 10.60 -13.76 0.02
CA SER A 49 11.48 -14.71 0.70
C SER A 49 11.29 -16.12 0.15
N GLN A 50 12.22 -16.57 -0.69
CA GLN A 50 12.18 -17.91 -1.29
C GLN A 50 12.79 -18.96 -0.35
N ALA A 51 12.29 -20.19 -0.47
CA ALA A 51 12.85 -21.32 0.26
C ALA A 51 14.29 -21.59 -0.20
N LEU A 52 15.13 -22.05 0.74
CA LEU A 52 16.46 -22.53 0.43
C LEU A 52 16.39 -23.76 -0.47
N VAL A 53 17.45 -23.97 -1.23
CA VAL A 53 17.61 -25.19 -2.03
C VAL A 53 17.80 -26.37 -1.07
N ALA A 54 17.18 -27.51 -1.36
CA ALA A 54 17.33 -28.70 -0.52
C ALA A 54 18.80 -29.15 -0.48
N GLY A 55 19.35 -29.32 0.72
CA GLY A 55 20.72 -29.84 0.93
C GLY A 55 21.83 -28.79 0.96
N THR A 56 21.50 -27.50 1.01
CA THR A 56 22.43 -26.42 1.41
C THR A 56 22.39 -26.20 2.91
#